data_AF-A0A844DUQ7-F1
#
_entry.id   AF-A0A844DUQ7-F1
#
_cell.length_a   1.000
_cell.length_b   1.000
_cell.length_c   1.000
_cell.angle_alpha   90.00
_cell.angle_beta   90.00
_cell.angle_gamma   90.00
#
_symmetry.space_group_name_H-M   'P 1'
#
loop_
_entity.id
_entity.type
_entity.pdbx_description
1 polymer ?
#
loop_
_entity_poly.entity_id
_entity_poly.type
_entity_poly.pdbx_seq_one_letter_code
_entity_poly.pdbx_strand_id
1 'polypeptide(L)' 'MSAKEYFQRDAERETFYRTFYQICRRFNVTWSTATPEVRAFIEEVTRVTYEREKAKRNGVSLSTVKPFFGDTAC' A
#
# COMPACT_ATOMS: atom_id res chain seq x y z
N MET A 1 21.86 12.11 -3.26
CA MET A 1 21.20 11.28 -4.29
C MET A 1 22.09 11.22 -5.53
N SER A 2 22.93 10.20 -5.60
CA SER A 2 23.67 9.83 -6.82
C SER A 2 22.77 8.97 -7.72
N ALA A 3 23.03 8.96 -9.03
CA ALA A 3 22.27 8.13 -9.98
C ALA A 3 22.25 6.64 -9.56
N LYS A 4 23.32 6.14 -8.92
CA LYS A 4 23.42 4.77 -8.42
C LYS A 4 22.36 4.44 -7.35
N GLU A 5 22.04 5.38 -6.48
CA GLU A 5 21.00 5.23 -5.44
C GLU A 5 19.59 5.21 -6.06
N TYR A 6 19.40 5.84 -7.23
CA TYR A 6 18.13 5.79 -7.97
C TYR A 6 17.89 4.43 -8.63
N PHE A 7 18.96 3.77 -9.10
CA PHE A 7 18.90 2.46 -9.76
C PHE A 7 18.94 1.26 -8.81
N GLN A 8 19.27 1.46 -7.53
CA GLN A 8 19.17 0.40 -6.54
C GLN A 8 17.69 0.01 -6.40
N ARG A 9 17.37 -1.20 -6.88
CA ARG A 9 16.04 -1.79 -6.70
C ARG A 9 15.85 -2.16 -5.25
N ASP A 10 15.11 -1.31 -4.55
CA ASP A 10 14.54 -1.62 -3.26
C ASP A 10 13.36 -2.58 -3.47
N ALA A 11 13.52 -3.84 -3.09
CA ALA A 11 12.51 -4.88 -3.25
C ALA A 11 11.21 -4.58 -2.48
N GLU A 12 11.29 -3.86 -1.37
CA GLU A 12 10.11 -3.43 -0.61
C GLU A 12 9.39 -2.30 -1.35
N ARG A 13 10.14 -1.35 -1.92
CA ARG A 13 9.57 -0.30 -2.78
C ARG A 13 8.87 -0.91 -4.01
N GLU A 14 9.49 -1.89 -4.66
CA GLU A 14 8.88 -2.58 -5.81
C GLU A 14 7.59 -3.31 -5.41
N THR A 15 7.59 -3.99 -4.26
CA THR A 15 6.42 -4.68 -3.72
C THR A 15 5.29 -3.70 -3.41
N PHE A 16 5.60 -2.55 -2.82
CA PHE A 16 4.62 -1.50 -2.54
C PHE A 16 3.97 -0.98 -3.82
N TYR A 17 4.77 -0.58 -4.82
CA TYR A 17 4.22 -0.06 -6.08
C TYR A 17 3.43 -1.12 -6.85
N ARG A 18 3.84 -2.39 -6.80
CA ARG A 18 3.07 -3.49 -7.38
C ARG A 18 1.69 -3.59 -6.75
N THR A 19 1.59 -3.53 -5.43
CA THR A 19 0.30 -3.52 -4.72
C THR A 19 -0.53 -2.31 -5.11
N PHE A 20 0.07 -1.11 -5.09
CA PHE A 20 -0.59 0.14 -5.46
C PHE A 20 -1.22 0.07 -6.88
N TYR A 21 -0.45 -0.34 -7.89
CA TYR A 21 -0.96 -0.46 -9.26
C TYR A 21 -2.03 -1.55 -9.41
N GLN A 22 -1.97 -2.62 -8.61
CA GLN A 22 -3.04 -3.62 -8.57
C GLN A 22 -4.33 -3.04 -7.99
N ILE A 23 -4.24 -2.24 -6.92
CA ILE A 23 -5.40 -1.55 -6.32
C ILE A 23 -5.99 -0.54 -7.30
N CYS A 24 -5.19 0.33 -7.91
CA CYS A 24 -5.66 1.28 -8.92
C CYS A 24 -6.44 0.57 -10.06
N ARG A 25 -5.91 -0.54 -10.58
CA ARG A 25 -6.60 -1.34 -11.61
C ARG A 25 -7.89 -1.98 -11.09
N ARG A 26 -7.89 -2.49 -9.85
CA ARG A 26 -9.06 -3.14 -9.25
C ARG A 26 -10.26 -2.19 -9.12
N PHE A 27 -10.00 -0.93 -8.79
CA PHE A 27 -11.05 0.09 -8.64
C PHE A 27 -11.24 0.96 -9.89
N ASN A 28 -10.56 0.64 -11.00
CA ASN A 28 -10.59 1.41 -12.23
C ASN A 28 -10.26 2.91 -12.01
N VAL A 29 -9.26 3.19 -11.16
CA VAL A 29 -8.84 4.55 -10.80
C VAL A 29 -7.61 4.95 -11.61
N THR A 30 -7.75 6.05 -12.36
CA THR A 30 -6.60 6.79 -12.90
C THR A 30 -6.08 7.74 -11.82
N TRP A 31 -4.99 7.35 -11.15
CA TRP A 31 -4.45 8.07 -9.99
C TRP A 31 -4.20 9.57 -10.24
N SER A 32 -3.67 9.92 -11.41
CA SER A 32 -3.34 11.30 -11.76
C SER A 32 -4.56 12.22 -11.80
N THR A 33 -5.74 11.69 -12.12
CA THR A 33 -7.01 12.45 -12.23
C THR A 33 -7.98 12.16 -11.09
N ALA A 34 -7.62 11.31 -10.13
CA ALA A 34 -8.46 10.98 -8.99
C ALA A 34 -8.68 12.18 -8.07
N THR A 35 -9.90 12.31 -7.53
CA THR A 35 -10.21 13.33 -6.51
C THR A 35 -9.45 13.04 -5.21
N PRO A 36 -9.26 14.02 -4.32
CA PRO A 36 -8.60 13.82 -3.03
C PRO A 36 -9.20 12.67 -2.21
N GLU A 37 -10.52 12.52 -2.22
CA GLU A 37 -11.23 11.47 -1.48
C GLU A 37 -10.93 10.09 -2.06
N VAL A 38 -10.93 9.96 -3.39
CA VAL A 38 -10.57 8.72 -4.06
C VAL A 38 -9.10 8.39 -3.82
N ARG A 39 -8.22 9.40 -3.82
CA ARG A 39 -6.79 9.20 -3.51
C ARG A 39 -6.59 8.67 -2.09
N ALA A 40 -7.22 9.29 -1.10
CA ALA A 40 -7.17 8.85 0.28
C ALA A 40 -7.68 7.42 0.45
N PHE A 41 -8.78 7.06 -0.23
CA PHE A 41 -9.29 5.69 -0.24
C PHE A 41 -8.27 4.69 -0.82
N ILE A 42 -7.70 4.99 -1.99
CA ILE A 42 -6.74 4.09 -2.65
C ILE A 42 -5.44 3.96 -1.86
N GLU A 43 -4.96 5.05 -1.25
CA GLU A 43 -3.81 5.04 -0.33
C GLU A 43 -4.06 4.11 0.85
N GLU A 44 -5.21 4.23 1.50
CA GLU A 44 -5.55 3.43 2.66
C GLU A 44 -5.72 1.94 2.30
N VAL A 45 -6.35 1.64 1.17
CA VAL A 45 -6.51 0.24 0.72
C VAL A 45 -5.15 -0.35 0.39
N THR A 46 -4.27 0.45 -0.25
CA THR A 46 -2.90 0.04 -0.57
C THR A 46 -2.11 -0.22 0.70
N ARG A 47 -2.16 0.68 1.69
CA ARG A 47 -1.49 0.54 2.99
C ARG A 47 -1.91 -0.76 3.68
N VAL A 48 -3.20 -0.96 3.89
CA VAL A 48 -3.73 -2.15 4.59
C VAL A 48 -3.36 -3.42 3.84
N THR A 49 -3.50 -3.44 2.51
CA THR A 49 -3.16 -4.61 1.71
C THR A 49 -1.67 -4.93 1.81
N TYR A 50 -0.83 -3.92 1.63
CA TYR A 50 0.63 -4.07 1.70
C TYR A 50 1.09 -4.56 3.08
N GLU A 51 0.59 -3.96 4.16
CA GLU A 51 0.96 -4.34 5.53
C GLU A 51 0.46 -5.73 5.90
N ARG A 52 -0.74 -6.14 5.48
CA ARG A 52 -1.23 -7.51 5.69
C ARG A 52 -0.37 -8.54 4.96
N GLU A 53 0.00 -8.27 3.72
CA GLU A 53 0.88 -9.17 2.95
C GLU A 53 2.30 -9.19 3.53
N LYS A 54 2.81 -8.05 4.02
CA LYS A 54 4.08 -7.98 4.74
C LYS A 54 4.03 -8.77 6.06
N ALA A 55 2.95 -8.65 6.83
CA ALA A 55 2.75 -9.39 8.06
C ALA A 55 2.75 -10.91 7.83
N LYS A 56 2.02 -11.37 6.79
CA LYS A 56 2.03 -12.78 6.36
C LYS A 56 3.43 -13.25 5.97
N ARG A 57 4.15 -12.49 5.14
CA ARG A 57 5.53 -12.82 4.71
C ARG A 57 6.48 -12.95 5.89
N ASN A 58 6.29 -12.12 6.92
CA ASN A 58 7.15 -12.09 8.11
C ASN A 58 6.68 -13.04 9.23
N GLY A 59 5.57 -13.76 9.04
CA GLY A 59 5.01 -14.65 10.06
C GLY A 59 4.49 -13.94 11.31
N VAL A 60 4.17 -12.65 11.23
CA VAL A 60 3.61 -11.88 12.35
C VAL A 60 2.08 -11.82 12.25
N SER A 61 1.42 -11.66 13.41
CA SER A 61 -0.04 -11.62 13.49
C SER A 61 -0.63 -10.47 12.65
N LEU A 62 -1.73 -10.72 11.95
CA LEU A 62 -2.47 -9.67 11.23
C LEU A 62 -3.05 -8.61 12.17
N SER A 63 -3.20 -8.90 13.46
CA SER A 63 -3.66 -7.94 14.47
C SER A 63 -2.68 -6.79 14.69
N THR A 64 -1.42 -6.91 14.24
CA THR A 64 -0.46 -5.81 14.30
C THR A 64 -0.65 -4.80 13.16
N VAL A 65 -1.48 -5.11 12.17
CA VAL A 65 -1.77 -4.20 11.05
C VAL A 65 -2.91 -3.27 11.46
N LYS A 66 -2.69 -1.97 11.35
CA LYS A 66 -3.73 -0.97 11.66
C LYS A 66 -4.97 -1.24 10.79
N PRO A 67 -6.18 -1.35 11.39
CA PRO A 67 -7.43 -1.55 10.65
C PRO A 67 -7.70 -0.45 9.62
N PHE A 68 -8.53 -0.77 8.62
CA PHE A 68 -8.95 0.19 7.59
C PHE A 68 -9.91 1.25 8.15
N PHE A 69 -10.83 0.84 9.02
CA PHE A 69 -11.79 1.70 9.70
C PHE A 69 -11.62 1.59 11.21
N GLY A 70 -11.44 2.72 11.89
CA GLY A 70 -11.45 2.84 13.35
C GLY A 70 -10.21 2.30 14.08
N ASP A 71 -9.84 2.97 15.17
CA ASP A 71 -8.87 2.46 16.17
C ASP A 71 -9.57 1.87 17.42
N THR A 72 -10.90 1.74 17.41
CA THR A 72 -11.67 1.19 18.53
C THR A 72 -12.16 -0.21 18.21
N ALA A 73 -11.47 -1.21 18.75
CA ALA A 73 -12.17 -2.40 19.21
C ALA A 73 -13.28 -1.94 20.18
N CYS A 74 -14.54 -2.15 19.80
CA CYS A 74 -15.63 -2.21 20.78
C CYS A 74 -15.65 -3.63 21.35
#